data_AF-A0A7Z7KBH6-F1
#
_entry.id   AF-A0A7Z7KBH6-F1
#
_cell.length_a   1.000
_cell.length_b   1.000
_cell.length_c   1.000
_cell.angle_alpha   90.00
_cell.angle_beta   90.00
_cell.angle_gamma   90.00
#
_symmetry.space_group_name_H-M   'P 1'
#
loop_
_entity.id
_entity.type
_entity.pdbx_description
1 polymer ?
#
loop_
_entity_poly.entity_id
_entity_poly.type
_entity_poly.pdbx_seq_one_letter_code
_entity_poly.pdbx_strand_id
1 'polypeptide(L)'
;MNKIANTEVEINIFNLLKKLWKKKFLITFVAIAFATAGLFYSLFIVTPQYTSSTRIYVINPNTPNNSITAQDLQAGSFLANDYKEIITSTDVLEKVISSEKLNYPSSQLLQKITVSILKDTRVISISVEDANPKMSQKLANSVREAAVSKIKAVTQVEDITTLEKGNLPKAPSSPNIKKNVLIGFIVGAGLSTIVLVIMCILDDRVNTEEDIEKVLGLTSLGIVPDLNKL
;
A
#
# COMPACT_ATOMS: atom_id res chain seq x y z
N MET A 1 -31.59 -21.99 48.83
CA MET A 1 -30.39 -22.43 48.09
C MET A 1 -30.36 -21.74 46.75
N ASN A 2 -29.19 -21.18 46.45
CA ASN A 2 -28.89 -20.18 45.44
C ASN A 2 -28.83 -20.81 44.03
N LYS A 3 -29.54 -20.25 43.05
CA LYS A 3 -29.20 -20.36 41.62
C LYS A 3 -29.61 -19.06 40.95
N ILE A 4 -28.78 -18.03 41.13
CA ILE A 4 -28.64 -16.97 40.13
C ILE A 4 -28.12 -17.69 38.89
N ALA A 5 -29.03 -18.09 37.99
CA ALA A 5 -28.67 -18.57 36.68
C ALA A 5 -28.05 -17.37 35.96
N ASN A 6 -26.72 -17.32 35.95
CA ASN A 6 -26.01 -16.51 34.99
C ASN A 6 -26.55 -16.92 33.62
N THR A 7 -27.35 -16.04 33.02
CA THR A 7 -27.78 -16.17 31.63
C THR A 7 -26.52 -15.96 30.81
N GLU A 8 -25.73 -17.02 30.66
CA GLU A 8 -24.63 -17.04 29.73
C GLU A 8 -25.24 -16.82 28.35
N VAL A 9 -24.95 -15.66 27.77
CA VAL A 9 -25.31 -15.35 26.39
C VAL A 9 -24.51 -16.32 25.52
N GLU A 10 -25.07 -17.50 25.27
CA GLU A 10 -24.49 -18.47 24.34
C GLU A 10 -24.59 -17.89 22.93
N ILE A 11 -23.49 -17.29 22.47
CA ILE A 11 -23.39 -16.77 21.11
C ILE A 11 -23.28 -17.95 20.15
N ASN A 12 -24.44 -18.40 19.66
CA ASN A 12 -24.52 -19.44 18.64
C ASN A 12 -24.03 -18.92 17.28
N ILE A 13 -22.77 -19.21 16.96
CA ILE A 13 -22.07 -18.76 15.73
C ILE A 13 -22.85 -19.16 14.47
N PHE A 14 -23.45 -20.36 14.47
CA PHE A 14 -24.21 -20.86 13.33
C PHE A 14 -25.49 -20.05 13.06
N ASN A 15 -26.16 -19.60 14.13
CA ASN A 15 -27.35 -18.74 14.03
C ASN A 15 -26.99 -17.33 13.53
N LEU A 16 -25.85 -16.79 13.98
CA LEU A 16 -25.31 -15.52 13.44
C LEU A 16 -24.99 -15.62 11.95
N LEU A 17 -24.35 -16.71 11.51
CA LEU A 17 -24.02 -16.92 10.10
C LEU A 17 -25.28 -17.00 9.23
N LYS A 18 -26.31 -17.72 9.69
CA LYS A 18 -27.60 -17.82 8.99
C LYS A 18 -28.30 -16.45 8.88
N LYS A 19 -28.25 -15.62 9.94
CA LYS A 19 -28.78 -14.24 9.92
C LYS A 19 -28.01 -13.35 8.94
N LEU A 20 -26.67 -13.44 8.89
CA LEU A 20 -25.84 -12.70 7.93
C LEU A 20 -26.14 -13.11 6.48
N TRP A 21 -26.35 -14.40 6.22
CA TRP A 21 -26.68 -14.91 4.89
C TRP A 21 -28.02 -14.42 4.36
N LYS A 22 -29.02 -14.21 5.24
CA LYS A 22 -30.29 -13.57 4.87
C LYS A 22 -30.11 -12.11 4.43
N LYS A 23 -29.09 -11.42 4.97
CA LYS A 23 -28.78 -10.01 4.66
C LYS A 23 -27.61 -9.84 3.68
N LYS A 24 -27.23 -10.90 2.95
CA LYS A 24 -26.10 -10.87 2.00
C LYS A 24 -26.20 -9.75 0.96
N PHE A 25 -27.40 -9.45 0.46
CA PHE A 25 -27.60 -8.36 -0.50
C PHE A 25 -27.29 -6.98 0.08
N LEU A 26 -27.60 -6.76 1.35
CA LEU A 26 -27.26 -5.51 2.04
C LEU A 26 -25.75 -5.39 2.25
N ILE A 27 -25.09 -6.48 2.65
CA ILE A 27 -23.62 -6.52 2.78
C ILE A 27 -22.95 -6.22 1.44
N THR A 28 -23.40 -6.89 0.36
CA THR A 28 -22.88 -6.65 -0.99
C THR A 28 -23.14 -5.22 -1.47
N PHE A 29 -24.31 -4.65 -1.19
CA PHE A 29 -24.63 -3.27 -1.57
C PHE A 29 -23.71 -2.27 -0.87
N VAL A 30 -23.49 -2.40 0.44
CA VAL A 30 -22.57 -1.53 1.18
C VAL A 30 -21.12 -1.72 0.69
N ALA A 31 -20.69 -2.96 0.45
CA ALA A 31 -19.37 -3.24 -0.09
C ALA A 31 -19.15 -2.58 -1.46
N ILE A 32 -20.15 -2.64 -2.35
CA ILE A 32 -20.12 -1.95 -3.65
C ILE A 32 -20.08 -0.43 -3.46
N ALA A 33 -20.89 0.13 -2.56
CA ALA A 33 -20.90 1.57 -2.30
C ALA A 33 -19.51 2.11 -1.87
N PHE A 34 -18.83 1.38 -0.97
CA PHE A 34 -17.45 1.72 -0.58
C PHE A 34 -16.44 1.52 -1.71
N ALA A 35 -16.62 0.49 -2.54
CA ALA A 35 -15.78 0.26 -3.73
C ALA A 35 -15.92 1.42 -4.74
N THR A 36 -17.14 1.89 -5.00
CA THR A 36 -17.41 3.06 -5.85
C THR A 36 -16.85 4.35 -5.25
N ALA A 37 -16.95 4.54 -3.93
CA ALA A 37 -16.33 5.68 -3.27
C ALA A 37 -14.80 5.66 -3.42
N GLY A 38 -14.17 4.48 -3.27
CA GLY A 38 -12.73 4.30 -3.50
C GLY A 38 -12.31 4.57 -4.95
N LEU A 39 -13.13 4.16 -5.92
CA LEU A 39 -12.91 4.50 -7.33
C LEU A 39 -13.02 6.01 -7.57
N PHE A 40 -14.07 6.64 -7.05
CA PHE A 40 -14.30 8.08 -7.19
C PHE A 40 -13.15 8.88 -6.58
N TYR A 41 -12.74 8.53 -5.36
CA TYR A 41 -11.58 9.13 -4.69
C TYR A 41 -10.31 9.00 -5.52
N SER A 42 -10.06 7.81 -6.07
CA SER A 42 -8.86 7.52 -6.85
C SER A 42 -8.81 8.21 -8.22
N LEU A 43 -9.96 8.60 -8.80
CA LEU A 43 -10.02 9.22 -10.14
C LEU A 43 -10.17 10.74 -10.10
N PHE A 44 -10.93 11.26 -9.13
CA PHE A 44 -11.31 12.67 -9.11
C PHE A 44 -10.54 13.50 -8.08
N ILE A 45 -10.00 12.88 -7.03
CA ILE A 45 -9.39 13.60 -5.91
C ILE A 45 -7.86 13.48 -5.94
N VAL A 46 -7.33 12.28 -6.17
CA VAL A 46 -5.88 12.03 -6.13
C VAL A 46 -5.25 12.35 -7.49
N THR A 47 -4.25 13.23 -7.49
CA THR A 47 -3.48 13.55 -8.70
C THR A 47 -2.65 12.34 -9.15
N PRO A 48 -2.68 11.96 -10.44
CA PRO A 48 -1.85 10.88 -10.94
C PRO A 48 -0.37 11.24 -10.81
N GLN A 49 0.44 10.30 -10.31
CA GLN A 49 1.89 10.42 -10.25
C GLN A 49 2.53 9.49 -11.27
N TYR A 50 3.61 9.95 -11.89
CA TYR A 50 4.39 9.21 -12.87
C TYR A 50 5.81 9.03 -12.34
N THR A 51 6.22 7.77 -12.21
CA THR A 51 7.57 7.42 -11.76
C THR A 51 8.48 7.16 -12.96
N SER A 52 9.57 7.92 -13.09
CA SER A 52 10.66 7.63 -14.02
C SER A 52 11.87 7.10 -13.24
N SER A 53 12.49 6.04 -13.75
CA SER A 53 13.64 5.40 -13.12
C SER A 53 14.87 5.45 -14.02
N THR A 54 16.03 5.71 -13.42
CA THR A 54 17.33 5.65 -14.08
C THR A 54 18.28 4.80 -13.25
N ARG A 55 19.23 4.14 -13.89
CA ARG A 55 20.14 3.19 -13.24
C ARG A 55 21.59 3.57 -13.47
N ILE A 56 22.36 3.52 -12.39
CA ILE A 56 23.81 3.68 -12.42
C ILE A 56 24.47 2.42 -11.88
N TYR A 57 25.59 2.04 -12.48
CA TYR A 57 26.46 0.99 -11.96
C TYR A 57 27.72 1.63 -11.44
N VAL A 58 28.16 1.19 -10.26
CA VAL A 58 29.37 1.72 -9.66
C VAL A 58 30.48 0.67 -9.64
N ILE A 59 31.60 1.05 -10.27
CA ILE A 59 32.82 0.23 -10.34
C ILE A 59 33.72 0.61 -9.16
N ASN A 60 34.27 -0.40 -8.48
CA ASN A 60 35.34 -0.19 -7.51
C ASN A 60 36.68 -0.25 -8.26
N PRO A 61 37.53 0.78 -8.21
CA PRO A 61 38.83 0.78 -8.90
C PRO A 61 39.82 -0.23 -8.33
N ASN A 62 39.60 -0.79 -7.13
CA ASN A 62 40.53 -1.67 -6.42
C ASN A 62 40.32 -3.17 -6.66
N THR A 63 39.77 -3.62 -7.79
CA THR A 63 39.73 -5.06 -8.15
C THR A 63 40.73 -5.37 -9.26
N PRO A 64 41.97 -5.82 -8.95
CA PRO A 64 43.00 -6.10 -9.95
C PRO A 64 42.78 -7.43 -10.69
N ASN A 65 41.86 -8.29 -10.25
CA ASN A 65 41.64 -9.62 -10.80
C ASN A 65 40.15 -9.90 -11.01
N ASN A 66 39.80 -10.36 -12.22
CA ASN A 66 38.45 -10.65 -12.74
C ASN A 66 37.63 -11.73 -11.98
N SER A 67 38.00 -12.12 -10.76
CA SER A 67 37.24 -13.05 -9.93
C SER A 67 36.43 -12.29 -8.89
N ILE A 68 35.12 -12.14 -9.12
CA ILE A 68 34.19 -11.57 -8.14
C ILE A 68 34.04 -12.58 -6.98
N THR A 69 34.49 -12.21 -5.78
CA THR A 69 34.26 -13.01 -4.57
C THR A 69 33.00 -12.57 -3.82
N ALA A 70 32.49 -13.41 -2.91
CA ALA A 70 31.36 -13.04 -2.05
C ALA A 70 31.68 -11.82 -1.15
N GLN A 71 32.95 -11.64 -0.77
CA GLN A 71 33.44 -10.48 -0.02
C GLN A 71 33.37 -9.19 -0.86
N ASP A 72 33.68 -9.28 -2.17
CA ASP A 72 33.56 -8.14 -3.10
C ASP A 72 32.11 -7.72 -3.35
N LEU A 73 31.17 -8.66 -3.33
CA LEU A 73 29.74 -8.40 -3.42
C LEU A 73 29.21 -7.68 -2.17
N GLN A 74 29.67 -8.09 -0.99
CA GLN A 74 29.31 -7.45 0.27
C GLN A 74 29.91 -6.04 0.38
N ALA A 75 31.19 -5.87 0.04
CA ALA A 75 31.84 -4.56 -0.04
C ALA A 75 31.17 -3.64 -1.09
N GLY A 76 30.78 -4.20 -2.24
CA GLY A 76 30.03 -3.48 -3.27
C GLY A 76 28.65 -3.01 -2.78
N SER A 77 27.99 -3.78 -1.93
CA SER A 77 26.72 -3.39 -1.32
C SER A 77 26.89 -2.25 -0.31
N PHE A 78 27.98 -2.22 0.46
CA PHE A 78 28.29 -1.08 1.34
C PHE A 78 28.57 0.20 0.53
N LEU A 79 29.41 0.12 -0.50
CA LEU A 79 29.66 1.24 -1.40
C LEU A 79 28.37 1.76 -2.04
N ALA A 80 27.47 0.87 -2.46
CA ALA A 80 26.18 1.27 -3.01
C ALA A 80 25.30 2.02 -2.00
N ASN A 81 25.40 1.70 -0.70
CA ASN A 81 24.72 2.47 0.36
C ASN A 81 25.38 3.83 0.59
N ASP A 82 26.70 3.92 0.58
CA ASP A 82 27.40 5.21 0.70
C ASP A 82 27.05 6.14 -0.47
N TYR A 83 26.98 5.60 -1.69
CA TYR A 83 26.55 6.37 -2.85
C TYR A 83 25.09 6.76 -2.80
N LYS A 84 24.21 5.96 -2.18
CA LYS A 84 22.83 6.34 -1.93
C LYS A 84 22.75 7.59 -1.04
N GLU A 85 23.57 7.67 0.01
CA GLU A 85 23.64 8.87 0.86
C GLU A 85 24.15 10.08 0.06
N ILE A 86 25.15 9.89 -0.80
CA ILE A 86 25.64 10.97 -1.67
C ILE A 86 24.56 11.45 -2.66
N ILE A 87 23.82 10.53 -3.29
CA ILE A 87 22.73 10.87 -4.22
C ILE A 87 21.62 11.69 -3.53
N THR A 88 21.32 11.36 -2.28
CA THR A 88 20.25 12.00 -1.49
C THR A 88 20.72 13.22 -0.70
N SER A 89 22.02 13.55 -0.77
CA SER A 89 22.60 14.70 -0.08
C SER A 89 22.05 16.04 -0.58
N THR A 90 21.97 17.01 0.32
CA THR A 90 21.46 18.37 0.03
C THR A 90 22.20 19.02 -1.14
N ASP A 91 23.53 18.91 -1.21
CA ASP A 91 24.34 19.46 -2.30
C ASP A 91 23.90 18.98 -3.69
N VAL A 92 23.60 17.68 -3.83
CA VAL A 92 23.15 17.10 -5.10
C VAL A 92 21.76 17.62 -5.45
N LEU A 93 20.85 17.66 -4.48
CA LEU A 93 19.49 18.13 -4.68
C LEU A 93 19.42 19.63 -5.01
N GLU A 94 20.22 20.46 -4.34
CA GLU A 94 20.30 21.89 -4.61
C GLU A 94 20.90 22.18 -6.00
N LYS A 95 21.89 21.38 -6.42
CA LYS A 95 22.43 21.46 -7.79
C LYS A 95 21.35 21.18 -8.84
N VAL A 96 20.49 20.18 -8.61
CA VAL A 96 19.36 19.86 -9.49
C VAL A 96 18.30 20.96 -9.49
N ILE A 97 17.96 21.50 -8.32
CA ILE A 97 17.02 22.63 -8.20
C ILE A 97 17.51 23.84 -8.98
N SER A 98 18.80 24.14 -8.87
CA SER A 98 19.43 25.27 -9.56
C SER A 98 19.50 25.05 -11.07
N SER A 99 19.84 23.83 -11.53
CA SER A 99 19.94 23.52 -12.96
C SER A 99 18.57 23.50 -13.65
N GLU A 100 17.55 23.00 -12.95
CA GLU A 100 16.20 22.86 -13.48
C GLU A 100 15.29 24.07 -13.18
N LYS A 101 15.81 25.06 -12.45
CA LYS A 101 15.09 26.28 -12.01
C LYS A 101 13.78 25.95 -11.30
N LEU A 102 13.85 25.06 -10.31
CA LEU A 102 12.69 24.61 -9.55
C LEU A 102 12.33 25.62 -8.45
N ASN A 103 11.03 25.86 -8.26
CA ASN A 103 10.53 26.83 -7.28
C ASN A 103 10.19 26.18 -5.93
N TYR A 104 10.98 25.22 -5.48
CA TYR A 104 10.77 24.53 -4.20
C TYR A 104 12.09 24.04 -3.58
N PRO A 105 12.15 23.83 -2.25
CA PRO A 105 13.37 23.45 -1.56
C PRO A 105 13.80 21.99 -1.81
N SER A 106 15.06 21.68 -1.52
CA SER A 106 15.66 20.34 -1.63
C SER A 106 14.92 19.28 -0.83
N SER A 107 14.32 19.64 0.31
CA SER A 107 13.48 18.74 1.12
C SER A 107 12.25 18.23 0.37
N GLN A 108 11.61 19.08 -0.45
CA GLN A 108 10.48 18.67 -1.27
C GLN A 108 10.92 17.80 -2.46
N LEU A 109 12.11 18.05 -3.00
CA LEU A 109 12.70 17.18 -4.01
C LEU A 109 13.04 15.80 -3.43
N LEU A 110 13.60 15.75 -2.22
CA LEU A 110 13.96 14.50 -1.54
C LEU A 110 12.74 13.59 -1.36
N GLN A 111 11.57 14.14 -1.00
CA GLN A 111 10.33 13.36 -0.88
C GLN A 111 9.85 12.74 -2.20
N LYS A 112 10.26 13.29 -3.34
CA LYS A 112 9.91 12.79 -4.67
C LYS A 112 10.90 11.73 -5.19
N ILE A 113 12.07 11.59 -4.56
CA ILE A 113 13.14 10.71 -5.02
C ILE A 113 13.19 9.47 -4.13
N THR A 114 13.18 8.29 -4.75
CA THR A 114 13.47 7.02 -4.10
C THR A 114 14.73 6.42 -4.71
N VAL A 115 15.72 6.14 -3.86
CA VAL A 115 16.97 5.48 -4.26
C VAL A 115 17.01 4.08 -3.65
N SER A 116 17.05 3.08 -4.51
CA SER A 116 17.09 1.66 -4.12
C SER A 116 18.29 0.96 -4.76
N ILE A 117 18.83 -0.02 -4.03
CA ILE A 117 19.93 -0.86 -4.50
C ILE A 117 19.31 -2.19 -4.88
N LEU A 118 19.60 -2.66 -6.10
CA LEU A 118 19.11 -3.96 -6.53
C LEU A 118 19.87 -5.06 -5.78
N LYS A 119 19.11 -5.99 -5.18
CA LYS A 119 19.64 -7.01 -4.26
C LYS A 119 20.82 -7.77 -4.87
N ASP A 120 21.89 -7.93 -4.10
CA ASP A 120 23.12 -8.65 -4.49
C ASP A 120 23.78 -8.07 -5.76
N THR A 121 23.57 -6.77 -6.03
CA THR A 121 24.19 -6.07 -7.16
C THR A 121 24.77 -4.71 -6.74
N ARG A 122 25.63 -4.14 -7.60
CA ARG A 122 26.14 -2.77 -7.48
C ARG A 122 25.34 -1.76 -8.31
N VAL A 123 24.10 -2.11 -8.65
CA VAL A 123 23.21 -1.27 -9.45
C VAL A 123 22.32 -0.45 -8.52
N ILE A 124 22.41 0.87 -8.66
CA ILE A 124 21.59 1.82 -7.92
C ILE A 124 20.50 2.33 -8.87
N SER A 125 19.25 2.18 -8.44
CA SER A 125 18.06 2.65 -9.13
C SER A 125 17.57 3.93 -8.48
N ILE A 126 17.55 5.01 -9.24
CA ILE A 126 17.05 6.32 -8.82
C ILE A 126 15.69 6.50 -9.49
N SER A 127 14.64 6.59 -8.69
CA SER A 127 13.26 6.78 -9.17
C SER A 127 12.74 8.13 -8.71
N VAL A 128 12.12 8.89 -9.61
CA VAL A 128 11.54 10.20 -9.30
C VAL A 128 10.07 10.21 -9.67
N GLU A 129 9.24 10.69 -8.74
CA GLU A 129 7.80 10.80 -8.90
C GLU A 129 7.37 12.25 -9.16
N ASP A 130 6.63 12.44 -10.25
CA ASP A 130 6.04 13.74 -10.55
C ASP A 130 4.69 13.60 -11.28
N ALA A 131 3.84 14.62 -11.16
CA ALA A 131 2.56 14.67 -11.86
C ALA A 131 2.72 14.78 -13.37
N ASN A 132 3.86 15.29 -13.85
CA ASN A 132 4.18 15.34 -15.28
C ASN A 132 5.20 14.25 -15.66
N PRO A 133 4.88 13.35 -16.60
CA PRO A 133 5.79 12.26 -17.00
C PRO A 133 7.09 12.76 -17.64
N LYS A 134 7.08 13.91 -18.33
CA LYS A 134 8.32 14.51 -18.85
C LYS A 134 9.17 15.09 -17.72
N MET A 135 8.52 15.65 -16.71
CA MET A 135 9.23 16.24 -15.58
C MET A 135 9.89 15.17 -14.71
N SER A 136 9.19 14.05 -14.43
CA SER A 136 9.79 12.94 -13.71
C SER A 136 11.00 12.36 -14.45
N GLN A 137 10.92 12.22 -15.77
CA GLN A 137 12.06 11.81 -16.60
C GLN A 137 13.23 12.80 -16.53
N LYS A 138 12.93 14.09 -16.67
CA LYS A 138 13.95 15.15 -16.65
C LYS A 138 14.66 15.17 -15.30
N LEU A 139 13.90 15.21 -14.20
CA LEU A 139 14.44 15.19 -12.84
C LEU A 139 15.27 13.95 -12.56
N ALA A 140 14.81 12.75 -12.96
CA ALA A 140 15.57 11.52 -12.77
C ALA A 140 16.94 11.60 -13.47
N ASN A 141 16.98 12.12 -14.70
CA ASN A 141 18.23 12.31 -15.43
C ASN A 141 19.14 13.36 -14.79
N SER A 142 18.59 14.49 -14.35
CA SER A 142 19.36 15.57 -13.72
C SER A 142 19.92 15.15 -12.36
N VAL A 143 19.16 14.39 -11.56
CA VAL A 143 19.65 13.78 -10.31
C VAL A 143 20.78 12.82 -10.59
N ARG A 144 20.66 11.95 -11.60
CA ARG A 144 21.75 11.06 -12.01
C ARG A 144 23.01 11.86 -12.37
N GLU A 145 22.89 12.91 -13.17
CA GLU A 145 24.04 13.70 -13.63
C GLU A 145 24.72 14.45 -12.47
N ALA A 146 23.92 15.06 -11.60
CA ALA A 146 24.42 15.73 -10.40
C ALA A 146 25.09 14.74 -9.45
N ALA A 147 24.50 13.57 -9.24
CA ALA A 147 25.07 12.50 -8.41
C ALA A 147 26.38 11.97 -8.97
N VAL A 148 26.44 11.64 -10.27
CA VAL A 148 27.67 11.18 -10.93
C VAL A 148 28.77 12.23 -10.77
N SER A 149 28.45 13.50 -10.98
CA SER A 149 29.41 14.61 -10.80
C SER A 149 29.91 14.72 -9.36
N LYS A 150 29.04 14.57 -8.35
CA LYS A 150 29.43 14.64 -6.93
C LYS A 150 30.23 13.41 -6.51
N ILE A 151 29.83 12.20 -6.93
CA ILE A 151 30.55 10.97 -6.64
C ILE A 151 31.97 11.05 -7.21
N LYS A 152 32.13 11.41 -8.49
CA LYS A 152 33.47 11.60 -9.10
C LYS A 152 34.34 12.60 -8.33
N ALA A 153 33.74 13.70 -7.85
CA ALA A 153 34.47 14.72 -7.09
C ALA A 153 34.90 14.23 -5.70
N VAL A 154 34.11 13.37 -5.05
CA VAL A 154 34.40 12.88 -3.69
C VAL A 154 35.31 11.65 -3.71
N THR A 155 35.10 10.73 -4.65
CA THR A 155 35.80 9.44 -4.65
C THR A 155 36.95 9.34 -5.64
N GLN A 156 37.13 10.33 -6.52
CA GLN A 156 38.15 10.34 -7.59
C GLN A 156 38.07 9.11 -8.53
N VAL A 157 36.93 8.40 -8.54
CA VAL A 157 36.70 7.27 -9.45
C VAL A 157 36.15 7.79 -10.77
N GLU A 158 36.89 7.62 -11.86
CA GLU A 158 36.49 8.13 -13.18
C GLU A 158 35.41 7.28 -13.88
N ASP A 159 35.31 6.00 -13.52
CA ASP A 159 34.48 4.99 -14.20
C ASP A 159 33.11 4.79 -13.54
N ILE A 160 32.23 5.78 -13.69
CA ILE A 160 30.80 5.60 -13.42
C ILE A 160 30.07 5.45 -14.75
N THR A 161 29.63 4.22 -15.03
CA THR A 161 28.90 3.91 -16.27
C THR A 161 27.41 4.11 -16.04
N THR A 162 26.80 4.97 -16.86
CA THR A 162 25.35 5.14 -16.90
C THR A 162 24.75 3.92 -17.59
N LEU A 163 23.98 3.11 -16.87
CA LEU A 163 23.35 1.92 -17.43
C LEU A 163 22.14 2.28 -18.27
N GLU A 164 21.24 3.09 -17.71
CA GLU A 164 19.96 3.40 -18.33
C GLU A 164 19.59 4.86 -18.09
N LYS A 165 19.22 5.57 -19.17
CA LYS A 165 18.59 6.89 -19.06
C LYS A 165 17.16 6.75 -18.54
N GLY A 166 16.65 7.80 -17.89
CA GLY A 166 15.27 7.85 -17.40
C GLY A 166 14.27 7.50 -18.50
N ASN A 167 13.37 6.55 -18.23
CA ASN A 167 12.30 6.17 -19.14
C ASN A 167 11.13 7.17 -19.07
N LEU A 168 10.48 7.46 -20.20
CA LEU A 168 9.26 8.27 -20.20
C LEU A 168 8.07 7.41 -19.77
N PRO A 169 7.45 7.63 -18.58
CA PRO A 169 6.40 6.75 -18.09
C PRO A 169 5.13 6.92 -18.93
N LYS A 170 4.59 5.80 -19.44
CA LYS A 170 3.38 5.80 -20.28
C LYS A 170 2.08 5.72 -19.47
N ALA A 171 2.16 5.25 -18.23
CA ALA A 171 1.04 5.09 -17.33
C ALA A 171 1.41 5.65 -15.94
N PRO A 172 0.44 6.17 -15.17
CA PRO A 172 0.68 6.61 -13.81
C PRO A 172 1.02 5.42 -12.90
N SER A 173 1.99 5.61 -12.01
CA SER A 173 2.37 4.64 -10.98
C SER A 173 1.44 4.68 -9.77
N SER A 174 0.84 5.83 -9.51
CA SER A 174 -0.18 6.01 -8.48
C SER A 174 -1.27 6.99 -8.94
N PRO A 175 -2.50 6.87 -8.43
CA PRO A 175 -2.98 5.86 -7.49
C PRO A 175 -3.25 4.48 -8.13
N ASN A 176 -3.07 3.41 -7.36
CA ASN A 176 -3.40 2.05 -7.81
C ASN A 176 -4.92 1.81 -7.70
N ILE A 177 -5.66 2.22 -8.73
CA ILE A 177 -7.14 2.18 -8.75
C ILE A 177 -7.68 0.80 -8.33
N LYS A 178 -7.15 -0.28 -8.91
CA LYS A 178 -7.58 -1.66 -8.59
C LYS A 178 -7.41 -2.00 -7.11
N LYS A 179 -6.27 -1.61 -6.52
CA LYS A 179 -5.97 -1.85 -5.10
C LYS A 179 -6.89 -1.03 -4.20
N ASN A 180 -7.09 0.25 -4.52
CA ASN A 180 -7.95 1.15 -3.74
C ASN A 180 -9.41 0.69 -3.75
N VAL A 181 -9.92 0.27 -4.90
CA VAL A 181 -11.28 -0.29 -5.04
C VAL A 181 -11.43 -1.59 -4.25
N LEU A 182 -10.44 -2.49 -4.33
CA LEU A 182 -10.44 -3.74 -3.57
C LEU A 182 -10.40 -3.50 -2.05
N ILE A 183 -9.57 -2.55 -1.59
CA ILE A 183 -9.52 -2.15 -0.18
C ILE A 183 -10.88 -1.58 0.24
N GLY A 184 -11.46 -0.68 -0.56
CA GLY A 184 -12.79 -0.12 -0.30
C GLY A 184 -13.85 -1.22 -0.18
N PHE A 185 -13.86 -2.19 -1.09
CA PHE A 185 -14.78 -3.33 -1.04
C PHE A 185 -14.63 -4.15 0.26
N ILE A 186 -13.40 -4.52 0.62
CA ILE A 186 -13.11 -5.32 1.83
C ILE A 186 -13.51 -4.55 3.09
N VAL A 187 -13.17 -3.26 3.16
CA VAL A 187 -13.52 -2.40 4.30
C VAL A 187 -15.04 -2.25 4.41
N GLY A 188 -15.75 -2.02 3.30
CA GLY A 188 -17.21 -1.91 3.28
C GLY A 188 -17.91 -3.22 3.69
N ALA A 189 -17.42 -4.37 3.22
CA ALA A 189 -17.93 -5.67 3.61
C ALA A 189 -17.67 -5.97 5.10
N GLY A 190 -16.47 -5.65 5.60
CA GLY A 190 -16.10 -5.82 6.99
C GLY A 190 -16.95 -4.95 7.92
N LEU A 191 -17.04 -3.64 7.64
CA LEU A 191 -17.83 -2.71 8.44
C LEU A 191 -19.31 -3.06 8.45
N SER A 192 -19.90 -3.40 7.30
CA SER A 192 -21.31 -3.81 7.26
C SER A 192 -21.56 -5.10 8.03
N THR A 193 -20.64 -6.07 7.98
CA THR A 193 -20.74 -7.31 8.77
C THR A 193 -20.66 -7.01 10.26
N ILE A 194 -19.71 -6.19 10.71
CA ILE A 194 -19.57 -5.79 12.12
C ILE A 194 -20.84 -5.09 12.61
N VAL A 195 -21.33 -4.10 11.86
CA VAL A 195 -22.57 -3.38 12.20
C VAL A 195 -23.76 -4.33 12.26
N LEU A 196 -23.89 -5.26 11.33
CA LEU A 196 -24.96 -6.26 11.34
C LEU A 196 -24.87 -7.21 12.53
N VAL A 197 -23.67 -7.62 12.95
CA VAL A 197 -23.49 -8.44 14.15
C VAL A 197 -23.89 -7.67 15.40
N ILE A 198 -23.46 -6.42 15.53
CA ILE A 198 -23.86 -5.55 16.66
C ILE A 198 -25.39 -5.39 16.67
N MET A 199 -26.00 -5.11 15.52
CA MET A 199 -27.46 -5.05 15.39
C MET A 199 -28.14 -6.37 15.75
N CYS A 200 -27.52 -7.53 15.46
CA CYS A 200 -28.07 -8.84 15.84
C CYS A 200 -27.94 -9.13 17.34
N ILE A 201 -26.91 -8.60 18.01
CA ILE A 201 -26.70 -8.75 19.45
C ILE A 201 -27.65 -7.84 20.23
N LEU A 202 -27.92 -6.64 19.71
CA LEU A 202 -28.86 -5.67 20.29
C LEU A 202 -30.33 -5.97 19.93
N ASP A 203 -30.59 -6.93 19.05
CA ASP A 203 -31.95 -7.32 18.66
C ASP A 203 -32.50 -8.36 19.64
N ASP A 204 -33.22 -7.88 20.66
CA ASP A 204 -33.90 -8.67 21.70
C ASP A 204 -35.15 -9.42 21.19
N ARG A 205 -35.38 -9.52 19.87
CA ARG A 205 -36.52 -10.28 19.34
C ARG A 205 -36.31 -11.79 19.49
N VAL A 206 -37.19 -12.40 20.28
CA VAL A 206 -37.46 -13.85 20.32
C VAL A 206 -38.04 -14.27 18.97
N ASN A 207 -37.29 -15.05 18.19
CA ASN A 207 -37.72 -15.47 16.84
C ASN A 207 -37.70 -16.99 16.65
N THR A 208 -37.29 -17.75 17.66
CA THR A 208 -37.08 -19.19 17.58
C THR A 208 -37.81 -19.89 18.73
N GLU A 209 -38.28 -21.11 18.49
CA GLU A 209 -39.05 -21.90 19.48
C GLU A 209 -38.25 -22.15 20.76
N GLU A 210 -36.94 -22.41 20.63
CA GLU A 210 -36.01 -22.53 21.76
C GLU A 210 -35.86 -21.22 22.56
N ASP A 211 -35.99 -20.06 21.91
CA ASP A 211 -35.95 -18.77 22.61
C ASP A 211 -37.21 -18.60 23.48
N ILE A 212 -38.36 -19.11 23.02
CA ILE A 212 -39.64 -19.08 23.75
C ILE A 212 -39.56 -19.99 24.99
N GLU A 213 -39.04 -21.21 24.83
CA GLU A 213 -38.86 -22.15 25.95
C GLU A 213 -37.83 -21.63 26.97
N LYS A 214 -36.70 -21.06 26.52
CA LYS A 214 -35.66 -20.50 27.41
C LYS A 214 -36.16 -19.26 28.17
N VAL A 215 -36.95 -18.39 27.55
CA VAL A 215 -37.46 -17.16 28.18
C VAL A 215 -38.63 -17.46 29.12
N LEU A 216 -39.55 -18.35 28.73
CA LEU A 216 -40.76 -18.64 29.50
C LEU A 216 -40.57 -19.80 30.51
N GLY A 217 -39.51 -20.61 30.34
CA GLY A 217 -39.25 -21.79 31.18
C GLY A 217 -40.28 -22.92 30.99
N LEU A 218 -41.03 -22.89 29.89
CA LEU A 218 -42.11 -23.83 29.59
C LEU A 218 -41.74 -24.68 28.37
N THR A 219 -42.01 -25.98 28.43
CA THR A 219 -41.85 -26.88 27.28
C THR A 219 -42.90 -26.55 26.21
N SER A 220 -42.46 -26.41 24.96
CA SER A 220 -43.32 -26.19 23.80
C SER A 220 -44.19 -27.41 23.56
N LEU A 221 -45.51 -27.22 23.63
CA LEU A 221 -46.50 -28.28 23.46
C LEU A 221 -46.93 -28.46 21.99
N GLY A 222 -46.56 -27.54 21.10
CA GLY A 222 -46.90 -27.60 19.69
C GLY A 222 -46.82 -26.25 18.98
N ILE A 223 -46.66 -26.29 17.65
CA ILE A 223 -46.56 -25.11 16.78
C ILE A 223 -47.90 -24.93 16.07
N VAL A 224 -48.51 -23.74 16.16
CA VAL A 224 -49.70 -23.40 15.35
C VAL A 224 -49.22 -22.79 14.02
N PRO A 225 -49.45 -23.45 12.87
CA PRO A 225 -49.03 -22.93 11.57
C PRO A 225 -49.82 -21.66 11.21
N ASP A 226 -49.13 -20.63 10.74
CA ASP A 226 -49.78 -19.43 10.20
C ASP A 226 -50.31 -19.72 8.79
N LEU A 227 -51.62 -19.96 8.69
CA LEU A 227 -52.31 -20.37 7.45
C LEU A 227 -52.33 -19.28 6.37
N ASN A 228 -51.93 -18.03 6.69
CA ASN A 228 -51.87 -16.92 5.73
C ASN A 228 -50.51 -16.77 5.03
N LYS A 229 -49.52 -17.62 5.35
CA LYS A 229 -48.14 -17.53 4.85
C LYS A 229 -47.70 -18.71 3.97
N LEU A 230 -48.67 -19.41 3.37
CA LEU A 230 -48.48 -20.45 2.36
C LEU A 230 -48.38 -19.85 0.95
#